data_AF-A0A7X5I8I9-F1
#
_entry.id   AF-A0A7X5I8I9-F1
#
_cell.length_a   1.000
_cell.length_b   1.000
_cell.length_c   1.000
_cell.angle_alpha   90.00
_cell.angle_beta   90.00
_cell.angle_gamma   90.00
#
_symmetry.space_group_name_H-M   'P 1'
#
loop_
_entity.id
_entity.type
_entity.pdbx_description
1 polymer ?
#
loop_
_entity_poly.entity_id
_entity_poly.type
_entity_poly.pdbx_seq_one_letter_code
_entity_poly.pdbx_strand_id
1 'polypeptide(L)'
;MERILTFCKKMIDETGQEHLLYYWLLRKQKKGTEDTIYGIEIAKYKEEQLIEKEQIESLSTSESRVVELIQKMARGNVTPMTLLPLADDFLSA
;
A
#
# COMPACT_ATOMS: atom_id res chain seq x y z
N MET A 1 11.85 9.47 -1.30
CA MET A 1 11.38 8.10 -1.09
C MET A 1 10.98 7.55 -2.44
N GLU A 2 11.48 6.38 -2.81
CA GLU A 2 11.13 5.72 -4.07
C GLU A 2 9.78 5.00 -3.91
N ARG A 3 8.96 4.99 -4.96
CA ARG A 3 7.68 4.27 -5.01
C ARG A 3 7.69 3.31 -6.19
N ILE A 4 7.40 2.05 -5.94
CA ILE A 4 7.42 0.99 -6.94
C ILE A 4 5.99 0.45 -7.04
N LEU A 5 5.34 0.67 -8.18
CA LEU A 5 3.98 0.16 -8.39
C LEU A 5 4.03 -1.37 -8.40
N THR A 6 3.39 -1.98 -7.41
CA THR A 6 3.45 -3.43 -7.19
C THR A 6 2.16 -4.09 -7.66
N PHE A 7 1.02 -3.42 -7.49
CA PHE A 7 -0.27 -3.93 -7.93
C PHE A 7 -1.23 -2.81 -8.30
N CYS A 8 -2.09 -3.03 -9.27
CA CYS A 8 -3.24 -2.19 -9.54
C CYS A 8 -4.47 -3.05 -9.81
N LYS A 9 -5.65 -2.56 -9.43
CA LYS A 9 -6.92 -3.24 -9.69
C LYS A 9 -8.07 -2.27 -9.83
N LYS A 10 -9.07 -2.71 -10.58
CA LYS A 10 -10.39 -2.09 -10.59
C LYS A 10 -11.23 -2.70 -9.46
N MET A 11 -12.06 -1.88 -8.85
CA MET A 11 -13.12 -2.30 -7.93
C MET A 11 -14.40 -1.55 -8.27
N ILE A 12 -15.54 -2.16 -8.00
CA ILE A 12 -16.85 -1.52 -8.07
C ILE A 12 -17.35 -1.39 -6.65
N ASP A 13 -17.74 -0.18 -6.24
CA ASP A 13 -18.32 0.04 -4.92
C ASP A 13 -19.81 -0.34 -4.86
N GLU A 14 -20.40 -0.21 -3.69
CA GLU A 14 -21.82 -0.50 -3.45
C GLU A 14 -22.79 0.35 -4.27
N THR A 15 -22.34 1.48 -4.81
CA THR A 15 -23.12 2.39 -5.66
C THR A 15 -22.98 2.06 -7.16
N GLY A 16 -22.19 1.06 -7.50
CA GLY A 16 -21.90 0.68 -8.89
C GLY A 16 -20.81 1.53 -9.55
N GLN A 17 -20.10 2.37 -8.79
CA GLN A 17 -19.05 3.23 -9.33
C GLN A 17 -17.73 2.47 -9.42
N GLU A 18 -17.03 2.64 -10.55
CA GLU A 18 -15.69 2.09 -10.75
C GLU A 18 -14.64 2.96 -10.03
N HIS A 19 -13.77 2.29 -9.27
CA HIS A 19 -12.58 2.88 -8.68
C HIS A 19 -11.34 2.08 -9.09
N LEU A 20 -10.21 2.76 -9.19
CA LEU A 20 -8.90 2.16 -9.36
C LEU A 20 -8.13 2.22 -8.05
N LEU A 21 -7.74 1.05 -7.54
CA LEU A 21 -6.81 0.94 -6.43
C LEU A 21 -5.42 0.64 -6.97
N TYR A 22 -4.46 1.41 -6.47
CA TYR A 22 -3.05 1.22 -6.73
C TYR A 22 -2.32 0.97 -5.41
N TYR A 23 -1.41 0.01 -5.44
CA TYR A 23 -0.64 -0.43 -4.29
C TYR A 23 0.84 -0.32 -4.65
N TRP A 24 1.56 0.49 -3.89
CA TRP A 24 2.99 0.70 -4.08
C TRP A 24 3.78 0.17 -2.90
N LEU A 25 4.93 -0.42 -3.22
CA LEU A 25 6.02 -0.58 -2.29
C LEU A 25 6.74 0.76 -2.17
N LEU A 26 6.87 1.26 -0.95
CA LEU A 26 7.69 2.41 -0.62
C LEU A 26 9.08 1.92 -0.25
N ARG A 27 10.11 2.56 -0.78
CA ARG A 27 11.51 2.23 -0.50
C ARG A 27 12.27 3.48 -0.08
N LYS A 28 12.94 3.41 1.07
CA LYS A 28 13.76 4.49 1.61
C LYS A 28 15.06 3.91 2.15
N GLN A 29 16.17 4.26 1.51
CA GLN A 29 17.50 4.01 2.10
C GLN A 29 17.69 4.95 3.30
N LYS A 30 18.19 4.39 4.41
CA LYS A 30 18.59 5.20 5.57
C LYS A 30 19.89 5.93 5.23
N LYS A 31 19.93 7.24 5.51
CA LYS A 31 21.13 8.04 5.22
C LYS A 31 22.31 7.51 6.02
N GLY A 32 23.42 7.26 5.34
CA GLY A 32 24.67 6.82 5.97
C GLY A 32 24.73 5.33 6.31
N THR A 33 23.76 4.52 5.89
CA THR A 33 23.82 3.05 5.99
C THR A 33 23.38 2.40 4.68
N GLU A 34 23.69 1.11 4.51
CA GLU A 34 23.14 0.29 3.43
C GLU A 34 21.71 -0.21 3.73
N ASP A 35 21.19 0.12 4.93
CA ASP A 35 19.88 -0.34 5.36
C ASP A 35 18.79 0.35 4.55
N THR A 36 17.87 -0.47 4.04
CA THR A 36 16.65 -0.01 3.40
C THR A 36 15.47 -0.29 4.31
N ILE A 37 14.59 0.70 4.46
CA ILE A 37 13.29 0.53 5.08
C ILE A 37 12.21 0.60 4.01
N TYR A 38 11.24 -0.29 4.15
CA TYR A 38 10.15 -0.50 3.22
C TYR A 38 8.81 -0.17 3.87
N GLY A 39 7.89 0.27 3.03
CA GLY A 39 6.56 0.70 3.42
C GLY A 39 5.53 0.42 2.34
N ILE A 40 4.29 0.83 2.57
CA ILE A 40 3.16 0.62 1.66
C ILE A 40 2.47 1.96 1.43
N GLU A 41 2.07 2.21 0.19
CA GLU A 41 1.10 3.25 -0.15
C GLU A 41 -0.07 2.59 -0.89
N ILE A 42 -1.29 2.95 -0.51
CA ILE A 42 -2.50 2.60 -1.25
C ILE A 42 -3.18 3.90 -1.64
N ALA A 43 -3.55 4.01 -2.91
CA ALA A 43 -4.34 5.14 -3.40
C ALA A 43 -5.53 4.65 -4.21
N LYS A 44 -6.64 5.36 -4.05
CA LYS A 44 -7.91 5.13 -4.71
C LYS A 44 -8.21 6.29 -5.63
N TYR A 45 -8.52 5.97 -6.88
CA TYR A 45 -8.86 6.93 -7.91
C TYR A 45 -10.25 6.65 -8.45
N LYS A 46 -10.96 7.72 -8.81
CA LYS A 46 -12.22 7.69 -9.56
C LYS A 46 -12.07 8.65 -10.72
N GLU A 47 -12.31 8.18 -11.95
CA GLU A 47 -12.20 9.02 -13.17
C GLU A 47 -10.86 9.79 -13.22
N GLU A 48 -9.76 9.09 -12.93
CA GLU A 48 -8.39 9.64 -12.86
C GLU A 48 -8.13 10.67 -11.74
N GLN A 49 -9.15 11.03 -10.97
CA GLN A 49 -9.02 11.88 -9.79
C GLN A 49 -8.63 11.04 -8.57
N LEU A 50 -7.60 11.47 -7.85
CA LEU A 50 -7.24 10.90 -6.56
C LEU A 50 -8.34 11.23 -5.53
N ILE A 51 -8.95 10.21 -4.94
CA ILE A 51 -10.03 10.37 -3.95
C ILE A 51 -9.52 10.10 -2.54
N GLU A 52 -8.72 9.05 -2.37
CA GLU A 52 -8.15 8.67 -1.08
C GLU A 52 -6.72 8.16 -1.26
N LYS A 53 -5.88 8.43 -0.27
CA LYS A 53 -4.52 7.90 -0.19
C LYS A 53 -4.17 7.68 1.27
N GLU A 54 -3.48 6.58 1.55
CA GLU A 54 -2.87 6.30 2.84
C GLU A 54 -1.50 5.65 2.62
N GLN A 55 -0.57 5.91 3.54
CA GLN A 55 0.77 5.34 3.46
C GLN A 55 1.38 5.06 4.83
N ILE A 56 2.18 3.99 4.88
CA ILE A 56 3.00 3.63 6.03
C ILE A 56 4.43 3.54 5.52
N GLU A 57 5.27 4.52 5.87
CA GLU A 57 6.62 4.64 5.29
C GLU A 57 7.64 3.65 5.87
N SER A 58 7.36 3.08 7.04
CA SER A 58 8.36 2.39 7.87
C SER A 58 7.79 1.14 8.51
N LEU A 59 7.48 0.16 7.67
CA LEU A 59 6.83 -1.09 8.09
C LEU A 59 7.83 -2.22 8.37
N SER A 60 8.85 -2.37 7.52
CA SER A 60 9.82 -3.47 7.65
C SER A 60 11.14 -3.16 6.94
N THR A 61 12.21 -3.84 7.32
CA THR A 61 13.48 -3.88 6.56
C THR A 61 13.52 -5.00 5.52
N SER A 62 12.50 -5.87 5.48
CA SER A 62 12.42 -6.99 4.53
C SER A 62 11.48 -6.65 3.37
N GLU A 63 12.05 -6.42 2.18
CA GLU A 63 11.29 -6.14 0.96
C GLU A 63 10.23 -7.21 0.66
N SER A 64 10.65 -8.47 0.66
CA SER A 64 9.81 -9.63 0.35
C SER A 64 8.57 -9.70 1.25
N ARG A 65 8.72 -9.46 2.56
CA ARG A 65 7.60 -9.46 3.52
C ARG A 65 6.60 -8.35 3.22
N VAL A 66 7.07 -7.16 2.85
CA VAL A 66 6.19 -6.03 2.50
C VAL A 66 5.49 -6.29 1.17
N VAL A 67 6.19 -6.84 0.17
CA VAL A 67 5.58 -7.22 -1.11
C VAL A 67 4.52 -8.31 -0.93
N GLU A 68 4.77 -9.34 -0.12
CA GLU A 68 3.78 -10.36 0.21
C GLU A 68 2.54 -9.76 0.89
N LEU A 69 2.74 -8.80 1.80
CA LEU A 69 1.63 -8.09 2.44
C LEU A 69 0.81 -7.28 1.43
N ILE A 70 1.48 -6.53 0.54
CA ILE A 70 0.82 -5.80 -0.56
C ILE A 70 -0.02 -6.74 -1.40
N GLN A 71 0.49 -7.94 -1.74
CA GLN A 71 -0.26 -8.93 -2.51
C GLN A 71 -1.50 -9.44 -1.76
N LYS A 72 -1.40 -9.66 -0.44
CA LYS A 72 -2.55 -10.06 0.40
C LYS A 72 -3.60 -8.96 0.47
N MET A 73 -3.19 -7.71 0.71
CA MET A 73 -4.04 -6.51 0.68
C MET A 73 -4.73 -6.34 -0.68
N ALA A 74 -3.94 -6.52 -1.74
CA ALA A 74 -4.28 -6.83 -3.12
C ALA A 74 -5.58 -7.61 -3.31
N ARG A 75 -5.51 -8.85 -2.83
CA ARG A 75 -6.57 -9.85 -2.97
C ARG A 75 -7.77 -9.52 -2.09
N GLY A 76 -7.54 -8.96 -0.91
CA GLY A 76 -8.57 -8.61 0.07
C GLY A 76 -9.36 -7.32 -0.20
N ASN A 77 -9.11 -6.61 -1.32
CA ASN A 77 -9.73 -5.29 -1.61
C ASN A 77 -9.43 -4.23 -0.53
N VAL A 78 -8.27 -4.31 0.12
CA VAL A 78 -7.89 -3.31 1.15
C VAL A 78 -7.83 -1.94 0.51
N THR A 79 -8.55 -0.99 1.09
CA THR A 79 -8.63 0.41 0.67
C THR A 79 -7.71 1.27 1.54
N PRO A 80 -7.39 2.52 1.11
CA PRO A 80 -6.57 3.43 1.90
C PRO A 80 -7.03 3.57 3.36
N MET A 81 -8.32 3.78 3.61
CA MET A 81 -8.87 3.93 4.97
C MET A 81 -8.67 2.71 5.87
N THR A 82 -8.53 1.51 5.29
CA THR A 82 -8.34 0.26 6.04
C THR A 82 -6.86 -0.11 6.24
N LEU A 83 -5.93 0.65 5.67
CA LEU A 83 -4.49 0.32 5.70
C LEU A 83 -3.92 0.36 7.13
N LEU A 84 -4.16 1.45 7.87
CA LEU A 84 -3.62 1.61 9.22
C LEU A 84 -4.11 0.53 10.20
N PRO A 85 -5.43 0.27 10.32
CA PRO A 85 -5.92 -0.81 11.19
C PRO A 85 -5.30 -2.18 10.89
N LEU A 86 -5.13 -2.52 9.60
CA LEU A 86 -4.55 -3.81 9.20
C LEU A 86 -3.04 -3.90 9.44
N ALA A 87 -2.35 -2.76 9.38
CA ALA A 87 -0.91 -2.73 9.66
C ALA A 87 -0.62 -2.89 11.16
N ASP A 88 -1.46 -2.33 12.04
CA ASP A 88 -1.36 -2.53 13.48
C ASP A 88 -1.54 -4.01 13.86
N ASP A 89 -2.50 -4.69 13.23
CA ASP A 89 -2.69 -6.14 13.39
C ASP A 89 -1.45 -6.93 12.90
N PHE A 90 -0.83 -6.51 11.79
CA PHE A 90 0.37 -7.17 11.26
C PHE A 90 1.61 -6.98 12.14
N LEU A 91 1.77 -5.80 12.76
CA LEU A 91 2.90 -5.51 13.64
C LEU A 91 2.76 -6.19 15.01
N SER A 92 1.55 -6.57 15.39
CA SER A 92 1.24 -7.20 16.68
C SER A 92 1.33 -8.73 16.66
N ALA A 93 1.53 -9.36 15.49
CA ALA A 93 1.61 -10.81 15.27
C ALA A 93 3.04 -11.33 15.18
#